data_AF-A0A3E0WNM1-F1
#
_entry.id   AF-A0A3E0WNM1-F1
#
_cell.length_a   1.000
_cell.length_b   1.000
_cell.length_c   1.000
_cell.angle_alpha   90.00
_cell.angle_beta   90.00
_cell.angle_gamma   90.00
#
_symmetry.space_group_name_H-M   'P 1'
#
loop_
_entity.id
_entity.type
_entity.pdbx_description
1 polymer ?
#
loop_
_entity_poly.entity_id
_entity_poly.type
_entity_poly.pdbx_seq_one_letter_code
_entity_poly.pdbx_strand_id
1 'polypeptide(L)'
;MKASVLGLGVLALSVFVGGTAVASEQICTAQRAAAADLVEARDNATSVDEVIAEVRAAASTDASAEVLSESVHVLYNDPSMDAAAAAELIYDRCIGALGN
;
A
#
# COMPACT_ATOMS: atom_id res chain seq x y z
N MET A 1 11.28 14.96 -18.09
CA MET A 1 12.13 14.31 -17.07
C MET A 1 11.18 13.49 -16.22
N LYS A 2 11.09 12.17 -16.43
CA LYS A 2 10.14 11.31 -15.70
C LYS A 2 10.94 10.61 -14.61
N ALA A 3 11.04 11.28 -13.46
CA ALA A 3 11.53 10.64 -12.25
C ALA A 3 10.32 9.89 -11.67
N SER A 4 10.34 8.57 -11.70
CA SER A 4 9.50 7.76 -10.81
C SER A 4 10.00 8.07 -9.39
N VAL A 5 9.36 9.05 -8.74
CA VAL A 5 9.64 9.51 -7.36
C VAL A 5 8.52 9.08 -6.44
N LEU A 6 8.01 7.88 -6.62
CA LEU A 6 7.30 7.22 -5.55
C LEU A 6 8.38 6.45 -4.80
N GLY A 7 8.74 6.92 -3.61
CA GLY A 7 9.70 6.30 -2.70
C GLY A 7 9.30 4.90 -2.20
N LEU A 8 8.45 4.19 -2.93
CA LEU A 8 7.96 2.83 -2.68
C LEU A 8 9.06 1.76 -2.69
N GLY A 9 10.31 2.14 -3.00
CA GLY A 9 11.49 1.28 -2.86
C GLY A 9 11.76 0.77 -1.44
N VAL A 10 11.03 1.26 -0.43
CA VAL A 10 11.12 0.82 0.96
C VAL A 10 10.22 -0.41 1.28
N LEU A 11 9.39 -0.87 0.34
CA LEU A 11 8.57 -2.08 0.56
C LEU A 11 9.36 -3.41 0.46
N ALA A 12 10.68 -3.35 0.21
CA ALA A 12 11.57 -4.52 0.23
C ALA A 12 11.89 -4.98 1.66
N LEU A 13 10.89 -5.48 2.39
CA LEU A 13 11.11 -6.16 3.67
C LEU A 13 11.79 -7.51 3.42
N SER A 14 13.10 -7.52 3.68
CA SER A 14 13.91 -8.71 3.71
C SER A 14 13.77 -9.41 5.07
N VAL A 15 13.50 -10.72 5.01
CA VAL A 15 13.78 -11.79 6.00
C VAL A 15 12.92 -11.85 7.30
N PHE A 16 12.09 -12.90 7.48
CA PHE A 16 12.39 -14.06 8.34
C PHE A 16 11.22 -15.07 8.49
N VAL A 17 11.63 -16.31 8.74
CA VAL A 17 10.89 -17.57 8.88
C VAL A 17 10.08 -17.63 10.17
N GLY A 18 8.78 -17.96 10.09
CA GLY A 18 7.98 -18.52 11.20
C GLY A 18 6.54 -18.02 11.30
N GLY A 19 5.58 -18.81 10.79
CA GLY A 19 4.13 -18.61 10.98
C GLY A 19 3.48 -17.64 9.99
N THR A 20 2.42 -18.08 9.31
CA THR A 20 1.67 -17.28 8.31
C THR A 20 1.11 -15.98 8.89
N ALA A 21 0.67 -15.97 10.15
CA ALA A 21 0.14 -14.78 10.82
C ALA A 21 1.19 -13.66 11.01
N VAL A 22 2.43 -14.03 11.37
CA VAL A 22 3.52 -13.06 11.60
C VAL A 22 3.99 -12.43 10.29
N ALA A 23 3.86 -13.15 9.17
CA ALA A 23 4.15 -12.63 7.84
C ALA A 23 3.08 -11.62 7.39
N SER A 24 1.79 -11.95 7.58
CA SER A 24 0.69 -11.04 7.22
C SER A 24 0.74 -9.72 7.99
N GLU A 25 0.99 -9.76 9.30
CA GLU A 25 1.06 -8.55 10.11
C GLU A 25 2.23 -7.62 9.70
N GLN A 26 3.38 -8.19 9.33
CA GLN A 26 4.51 -7.43 8.78
C GLN A 26 4.19 -6.80 7.43
N ILE A 27 3.54 -7.55 6.52
CA ILE A 27 3.09 -7.04 5.22
C ILE A 27 2.11 -5.87 5.44
N CYS A 28 1.11 -6.03 6.30
CA CYS A 28 0.12 -4.99 6.56
C CYS A 28 0.72 -3.75 7.21
N THR A 29 1.69 -3.92 8.12
CA THR A 29 2.43 -2.80 8.71
C THR A 29 3.25 -2.04 7.67
N ALA A 30 3.86 -2.74 6.72
CA ALA A 30 4.60 -2.13 5.61
C ALA A 30 3.68 -1.35 4.67
N GLN A 31 2.53 -1.92 4.30
CA GLN A 31 1.53 -1.24 3.48
C GLN A 31 0.95 -0.01 4.17
N ARG A 32 0.72 -0.09 5.49
CA ARG A 32 0.30 1.04 6.31
C ARG A 32 1.29 2.21 6.23
N ALA A 33 2.59 1.93 6.24
CA ALA A 33 3.62 2.98 6.13
C ALA A 33 3.59 3.69 4.76
N ALA A 34 3.18 3.02 3.69
CA ALA A 34 3.07 3.61 2.36
C ALA A 34 1.89 4.60 2.23
N ALA A 35 0.97 4.67 3.19
CA ALA A 35 -0.21 5.53 3.12
C ALA A 35 0.10 7.02 2.92
N ALA A 36 1.16 7.52 3.56
CA ALA A 36 1.59 8.90 3.41
C ALA A 36 2.02 9.20 1.97
N ASP A 37 2.82 8.31 1.38
CA ASP A 37 3.29 8.43 0.00
C ASP A 37 2.13 8.35 -1.01
N LEU A 38 1.12 7.51 -0.72
CA LEU A 38 -0.07 7.35 -1.57
C LEU A 38 -0.97 8.60 -1.54
N VAL A 39 -1.15 9.22 -0.36
CA VAL A 39 -1.85 10.50 -0.22
C VAL A 39 -1.09 11.61 -0.92
N GLU A 40 0.23 11.70 -0.73
CA GLU A 40 1.07 12.68 -1.42
C GLU A 40 0.98 12.54 -2.95
N ALA A 41 1.02 11.30 -3.47
CA ALA A 41 0.88 11.04 -4.89
C ALA A 41 -0.48 11.50 -5.44
N ARG A 42 -1.56 11.21 -4.70
CA ARG A 42 -2.92 11.69 -5.05
C ARG A 42 -2.96 13.21 -5.11
N ASP A 43 -2.44 13.87 -4.06
CA ASP A 43 -2.50 15.32 -3.93
C ASP A 43 -1.59 16.03 -4.96
N ASN A 44 -0.55 15.35 -5.44
CA ASN A 44 0.31 15.78 -6.55
C ASN A 44 -0.23 15.41 -7.95
N ALA A 45 -1.49 14.96 -8.04
CA ALA A 45 -2.17 14.57 -9.29
C ALA A 45 -1.48 13.45 -10.08
N THR A 46 -0.76 12.56 -9.40
CA THR A 46 -0.31 11.30 -10.00
C THR A 46 -1.54 10.46 -10.38
N SER A 47 -1.52 9.79 -11.53
CA SER A 47 -2.68 9.00 -11.94
C SER A 47 -2.82 7.74 -11.08
N VAL A 48 -4.06 7.34 -10.77
CA VAL A 48 -4.36 6.13 -10.00
C VAL A 48 -3.75 4.87 -10.66
N ASP A 49 -3.76 4.82 -11.99
CA ASP A 49 -3.19 3.70 -12.76
C ASP A 49 -1.67 3.60 -12.60
N GLU A 50 -0.97 4.73 -12.53
CA GLU A 50 0.48 4.78 -12.31
C GLU A 50 0.82 4.30 -10.89
N VAL A 51 0.06 4.74 -9.88
CA VAL A 51 0.23 4.27 -8.50
C VAL A 51 -0.04 2.78 -8.37
N ILE A 52 -1.12 2.27 -8.97
CA ILE A 52 -1.46 0.84 -8.93
C ILE A 52 -0.40 -0.01 -9.63
N ALA A 53 0.14 0.46 -10.76
CA ALA A 53 1.23 -0.24 -11.45
C ALA A 53 2.47 -0.40 -10.55
N GLU A 54 2.82 0.65 -9.80
CA GLU A 54 3.94 0.60 -8.87
C GLU A 54 3.65 -0.27 -7.64
N VAL A 55 2.45 -0.18 -7.07
CA VAL A 55 1.98 -1.07 -5.99
C VAL A 55 2.12 -2.54 -6.40
N ARG A 56 1.66 -2.91 -7.60
CA ARG A 56 1.75 -4.27 -8.11
C ARG A 56 3.19 -4.72 -8.37
N ALA A 57 4.07 -3.81 -8.77
CA ALA A 57 5.48 -4.11 -8.97
C ALA A 57 6.25 -4.30 -7.65
N ALA A 58 5.83 -3.62 -6.58
CA ALA A 58 6.51 -3.63 -5.28
C ALA A 58 5.92 -4.65 -4.27
N ALA A 59 4.70 -5.13 -4.50
CA ALA A 59 4.00 -6.02 -3.59
C ALA A 59 4.72 -7.37 -3.42
N SER A 60 4.69 -7.91 -2.19
CA SER A 60 5.33 -9.19 -1.86
C SER A 60 4.51 -10.40 -2.31
N THR A 61 3.19 -10.25 -2.47
CA THR A 61 2.25 -11.28 -2.94
C THR A 61 1.10 -10.68 -3.76
N ASP A 62 0.49 -11.47 -4.64
CA ASP A 62 -0.66 -11.04 -5.45
C ASP A 62 -1.84 -10.57 -4.59
N ALA A 63 -2.14 -11.29 -3.50
CA ALA A 63 -3.20 -10.93 -2.56
C ALA A 63 -2.94 -9.58 -1.88
N SER A 64 -1.68 -9.32 -1.47
CA SER A 64 -1.30 -8.04 -0.88
C SER A 64 -1.37 -6.89 -1.90
N ALA A 65 -1.03 -7.18 -3.17
CA ALA A 65 -1.09 -6.21 -4.27
C ALA A 65 -2.53 -5.81 -4.59
N GLU A 66 -3.44 -6.78 -4.62
CA GLU A 66 -4.85 -6.57 -4.89
C GLU A 66 -5.50 -5.69 -3.81
N VAL A 67 -5.30 -6.04 -2.54
CA VAL A 67 -5.83 -5.28 -1.40
C VAL A 67 -5.32 -3.84 -1.37
N LEU A 68 -4.03 -3.63 -1.61
CA LEU A 68 -3.45 -2.29 -1.64
C LEU A 68 -3.96 -1.51 -2.86
N SER A 69 -4.13 -2.15 -4.02
CA SER A 69 -4.70 -1.52 -5.21
C SER A 69 -6.16 -1.05 -4.98
N GLU A 70 -6.99 -1.87 -4.34
CA GLU A 70 -8.36 -1.50 -3.97
C GLU A 70 -8.40 -0.35 -2.95
N SER A 71 -7.46 -0.35 -2.00
CA SER A 71 -7.32 0.71 -1.02
C SER A 71 -6.90 2.04 -1.68
N VAL A 72 -5.99 1.98 -2.65
CA VAL A 72 -5.62 3.14 -3.48
C VAL A 72 -6.83 3.68 -4.25
N HIS A 73 -7.66 2.81 -4.84
CA HIS A 73 -8.88 3.27 -5.50
C HIS A 73 -9.83 4.03 -4.55
N VAL A 74 -10.00 3.55 -3.32
CA VAL A 74 -10.82 4.26 -2.32
C VAL A 74 -10.21 5.59 -1.93
N LEU A 75 -8.89 5.63 -1.69
CA LEU A 75 -8.15 6.86 -1.37
C LEU A 75 -8.27 7.92 -2.48
N TYR A 76 -8.25 7.50 -3.74
CA TYR A 76 -8.40 8.40 -4.90
C TYR A 76 -9.83 8.87 -5.11
N ASN A 77 -10.82 8.05 -4.74
CA ASN A 77 -12.24 8.41 -4.81
C ASN A 77 -12.68 9.31 -3.64
N ASP A 78 -11.92 9.36 -2.55
CA ASP A 78 -12.14 10.24 -1.40
C ASP A 78 -10.95 11.21 -1.20
N PRO A 79 -10.96 12.37 -1.87
CA PRO A 79 -9.89 13.37 -1.74
C PRO A 79 -9.85 14.03 -0.35
N SER A 80 -10.87 13.83 0.49
CA SER A 80 -10.88 14.35 1.87
C SER A 80 -10.14 13.44 2.86
N MET A 81 -9.81 12.21 2.44
CA MET A 81 -9.09 11.25 3.26
C MET A 81 -7.64 11.71 3.50
N ASP A 82 -7.25 11.84 4.76
CA ASP A 82 -5.89 12.16 5.16
C ASP A 82 -5.01 10.90 5.27
N ALA A 83 -3.71 11.11 5.49
CA ALA A 83 -2.73 10.02 5.59
C ALA A 83 -3.01 9.07 6.76
N ALA A 84 -3.59 9.55 7.87
CA ALA A 84 -3.90 8.71 9.02
C ALA A 84 -5.09 7.79 8.73
N ALA A 85 -6.16 8.33 8.15
CA ALA A 85 -7.32 7.58 7.71
C ALA A 85 -6.96 6.56 6.60
N ALA A 86 -6.11 6.97 5.65
CA ALA A 86 -5.57 6.09 4.63
C ALA A 86 -4.77 4.93 5.23
N ALA A 87 -3.94 5.20 6.23
CA ALA A 87 -3.12 4.20 6.90
C ALA A 87 -3.98 3.14 7.61
N GLU A 88 -5.01 3.56 8.35
CA GLU A 88 -5.94 2.63 9.00
C GLU A 88 -6.74 1.81 7.98
N LEU A 89 -7.26 2.45 6.91
CA LEU A 89 -7.99 1.76 5.84
C LEU A 89 -7.14 0.63 5.22
N ILE A 90 -5.89 0.93 4.87
CA ILE A 90 -4.97 -0.01 4.25
C ILE A 90 -4.66 -1.17 5.20
N TYR A 91 -4.38 -0.86 6.47
CA TYR A 91 -4.05 -1.87 7.47
C TYR A 91 -5.23 -2.80 7.75
N ASP A 92 -6.42 -2.25 7.98
CA ASP A 92 -7.64 -3.02 8.28
C ASP A 92 -8.00 -3.96 7.13
N ARG A 93 -7.91 -3.48 5.88
CA ARG A 93 -8.16 -4.31 4.70
C ARG A 93 -7.12 -5.40 4.53
N CYS A 94 -5.84 -5.07 4.74
CA CYS A 94 -4.76 -6.05 4.65
C CYS A 94 -4.92 -7.15 5.70
N ILE A 95 -5.20 -6.82 6.96
CA ILE A 95 -5.44 -7.81 8.01
C ILE A 95 -6.71 -8.63 7.71
N GLY A 96 -7.77 -7.99 7.23
CA GLY A 96 -9.00 -8.68 6.85
C GLY A 96 -8.79 -9.74 5.76
N ALA A 97 -7.91 -9.45 4.78
CA ALA A 97 -7.64 -10.31 3.64
C ALA A 97 -6.51 -11.33 3.85
N LEU A 98 -5.44 -10.96 4.57
CA LEU A 98 -4.25 -11.80 4.78
C LEU A 98 -4.18 -12.44 6.17
N GLY A 99 -4.93 -11.92 7.14
CA GLY A 99 -4.93 -12.38 8.54
C GLY A 99 -5.95 -13.48 8.85
N ASN A 100 -6.80 -13.86 7.88
CA ASN A 100 -7.72 -15.01 7.94
C ASN A 100 -7.17 -16.18 7.14
#